data_AF-A0A2N1N7G4-F1
#
_entry.id   AF-A0A2N1N7G4-F1
#
_cell.length_a   1.000
_cell.length_b   1.000
_cell.length_c   1.000
_cell.angle_alpha   90.00
_cell.angle_beta   90.00
_cell.angle_gamma   90.00
#
_symmetry.space_group_name_H-M   'P 1'
#
loop_
_entity.id
_entity.type
_entity.pdbx_description
1 polymer ?
#
loop_
_entity_poly.entity_id
_entity_poly.type
_entity_poly.pdbx_seq_one_letter_code
_entity_poly.pdbx_strand_id
1 'polypeptide(L)'
;FEPHRYDTCKNSCIAFTSSYENLVNCPICDENRFDDNGKPVNMTFFFSLKERLIIQYKNKERAEELQYRNTYFQNKEEKELYADIFDGL
;
A
#
# COMPACT_ATOMS: atom_id res chain seq x y z
N PHE A 1 14.15 4.93 6.73
CA PHE A 1 13.14 4.77 5.67
C PHE A 1 12.11 5.83 5.98
N GLU A 2 12.06 6.88 5.17
CA GLU A 2 11.20 8.03 5.47
C GLU A 2 9.95 7.99 4.59
N PRO A 3 8.76 8.20 5.17
CA PRO A 3 7.54 8.25 4.37
C PRO A 3 7.54 9.52 3.51
N HIS A 4 7.15 9.36 2.25
CA HIS A 4 6.95 10.46 1.33
C HIS A 4 5.54 11.02 1.54
N ARG A 5 5.41 12.33 1.54
CA ARG A 5 4.11 13.01 1.62
C ARG A 5 3.64 13.36 0.22
N TYR A 6 2.41 13.00 -0.08
CA TYR A 6 1.76 13.36 -1.33
C TYR A 6 0.45 14.07 -1.05
N ASP A 7 0.17 15.08 -1.85
CA ASP A 7 -1.12 15.74 -1.87
C ASP A 7 -2.16 14.74 -2.38
N THR A 8 -3.33 14.76 -1.74
CA THR A 8 -4.43 13.84 -2.07
C THR A 8 -5.72 14.62 -2.17
N CYS A 9 -6.66 14.11 -2.96
CA CYS A 9 -8.00 14.67 -3.01
C CYS A 9 -8.62 14.68 -1.60
N LYS A 10 -9.41 15.72 -1.28
CA LYS A 10 -10.19 15.82 -0.03
C LYS A 10 -11.02 14.56 0.23
N ASN A 11 -11.60 13.98 -0.82
CA ASN A 11 -12.41 12.76 -0.76
C ASN A 11 -11.59 11.47 -0.98
N SER A 12 -10.26 11.55 -0.93
CA SER A 12 -9.33 10.43 -1.13
C SER A 12 -9.47 9.67 -2.47
N CYS A 13 -10.04 10.31 -3.49
CA CYS A 13 -10.24 9.68 -4.80
C CYS A 13 -8.93 9.36 -5.52
N ILE A 14 -7.95 10.28 -5.45
CA ILE A 14 -6.62 10.14 -6.06
C ILE A 14 -5.53 10.76 -5.18
N ALA A 15 -4.29 10.36 -5.44
CA ALA A 15 -3.10 11.12 -5.08
C ALA A 15 -2.66 11.97 -6.28
N PHE A 16 -2.26 13.22 -6.04
CA PHE A 16 -1.77 14.14 -7.07
C PHE A 16 -0.30 13.87 -7.36
N THR A 17 -0.02 12.70 -7.94
CA THR A 17 1.31 12.23 -8.33
C THR A 17 1.35 11.90 -9.82
N SER A 18 2.55 11.84 -10.41
CA SER A 18 2.78 11.41 -11.79
C SER A 18 1.84 12.12 -12.79
N SER A 19 0.92 11.41 -13.44
CA SER A 19 -0.04 11.97 -14.40
C SER A 19 -0.98 13.04 -13.84
N TYR A 20 -1.11 13.12 -12.51
CA TYR A 20 -1.98 14.06 -11.81
C TYR A 20 -1.22 15.17 -11.09
N GLU A 21 0.12 15.21 -11.20
CA GLU A 21 0.97 16.11 -10.43
C GLU A 21 0.68 17.59 -10.69
N ASN A 22 0.27 17.94 -11.91
CA ASN A 22 -0.03 19.32 -12.31
C ASN A 22 -1.52 19.68 -12.21
N LEU A 23 -2.37 18.78 -11.73
CA LEU A 23 -3.80 19.07 -11.60
C LEU A 23 -4.09 19.90 -10.35
N VAL A 24 -4.97 20.88 -10.53
CA VAL A 24 -5.52 21.73 -9.45
C VAL A 24 -6.84 21.16 -8.93
N ASN A 25 -7.60 20.45 -9.76
CA ASN A 25 -8.86 19.81 -9.39
C ASN A 25 -8.77 18.30 -9.55
N CYS A 26 -9.51 17.57 -8.71
CA CYS A 26 -9.61 16.13 -8.83
C CYS A 26 -10.39 15.75 -10.09
N PRO A 27 -9.86 14.88 -10.98
CA PRO A 27 -10.56 14.48 -12.20
C PRO A 27 -11.77 13.57 -11.96
N ILE A 28 -12.00 13.13 -10.71
CA ILE A 28 -13.11 12.22 -10.33
C ILE A 28 -14.27 13.00 -9.69
N CYS A 29 -13.97 13.90 -8.75
CA CYS A 29 -15.01 14.63 -7.99
C CYS A 29 -14.92 16.15 -8.10
N ASP A 30 -14.03 16.68 -8.95
CA ASP A 30 -13.81 18.11 -9.23
C ASP A 30 -13.39 18.99 -8.04
N GLU A 31 -13.25 18.40 -6.85
CA GLU A 31 -12.75 19.08 -5.65
C GLU A 31 -11.37 19.69 -5.85
N ASN A 32 -11.17 20.89 -5.30
CA ASN A 32 -9.90 21.60 -5.37
C ASN A 32 -8.84 20.88 -4.53
N ARG A 33 -7.63 20.79 -5.07
CA ARG A 33 -6.44 20.28 -4.39
C ARG A 33 -5.99 21.21 -3.27
N PHE A 34 -6.14 22.52 -3.44
CA PHE A 34 -5.61 23.54 -2.54
C PHE A 34 -6.73 24.32 -1.83
N ASP A 35 -6.44 24.79 -0.61
CA ASP A 35 -7.27 25.72 0.14
C ASP A 35 -7.03 27.18 -0.31
N ASP A 36 -7.76 28.12 0.29
CA ASP A 36 -7.65 29.56 -0.02
C ASP A 36 -6.25 30.14 0.27
N ASN A 37 -5.41 29.44 1.05
CA ASN A 37 -4.04 29.84 1.35
C ASN A 37 -3.02 29.15 0.43
N GLY A 38 -3.47 28.40 -0.59
CA GLY A 38 -2.62 27.65 -1.49
C GLY A 38 -2.00 26.38 -0.88
N LYS A 39 -2.51 25.89 0.26
CA LYS A 39 -2.03 24.65 0.88
C LYS A 39 -2.87 23.46 0.44
N PRO A 40 -2.27 22.27 0.25
CA PRO A 40 -3.03 21.07 -0.07
C PRO A 40 -4.10 20.80 0.98
N VAL A 41 -5.35 20.61 0.55
CA VAL A 41 -6.50 20.36 1.43
C VAL A 41 -6.32 19.06 2.21
N ASN A 42 -5.71 18.05 1.58
CA ASN A 42 -5.42 16.77 2.20
C ASN A 42 -4.05 16.22 1.75
N MET A 43 -3.37 15.49 2.62
CA MET A 43 -2.08 14.86 2.36
C MET A 43 -2.01 13.46 2.96
N THR A 44 -1.43 12.53 2.22
CA THR A 44 -1.21 11.15 2.68
C THR A 44 0.26 10.78 2.67
N PHE A 45 0.67 10.01 3.68
CA PHE A 45 2.03 9.46 3.77
C PHE A 45 2.11 8.11 3.06
N PHE A 46 3.11 7.95 2.21
CA PHE A 46 3.37 6.71 1.49
C PHE A 46 4.81 6.25 1.72
N PHE A 47 4.98 4.98 2.03
CA PHE A 47 6.30 4.34 1.97
C PHE A 47 6.39 3.58 0.67
N SER A 48 7.54 3.64 -0.01
CA SER A 48 7.71 2.81 -1.19
C SER A 48 7.55 1.33 -0.84
N LEU A 49 6.98 0.54 -1.75
CA LEU A 49 6.83 -0.90 -1.55
C LEU A 49 8.17 -1.58 -1.27
N LYS A 50 9.23 -1.15 -1.98
CA LYS A 50 10.60 -1.63 -1.75
C LYS A 50 11.05 -1.41 -0.30
N GLU A 51 10.87 -0.21 0.24
CA GLU A 51 11.28 0.07 1.62
C GLU A 51 10.44 -0.71 2.63
N ARG A 52 9.12 -0.83 2.41
CA ARG A 52 8.26 -1.68 3.24
C ARG A 52 8.77 -3.11 3.26
N LEU A 53 9.09 -3.68 2.10
CA LEU A 53 9.63 -5.04 2.01
C LEU A 53 10.98 -5.16 2.73
N ILE A 54 11.90 -4.20 2.53
CA ILE A 54 13.19 -4.22 3.23
C ILE A 54 12.98 -4.17 4.75
N ILE A 55 12.08 -3.33 5.25
CA ILE A 55 11.77 -3.26 6.69
C ILE A 55 11.24 -4.59 7.20
N GLN A 56 10.27 -5.19 6.49
CA GLN A 56 9.68 -6.46 6.91
C GLN A 56 10.71 -7.59 6.94
N TYR A 57 11.58 -7.67 5.93
CA TYR A 57 12.61 -8.71 5.83
C TYR A 57 13.84 -8.47 6.72
N LYS A 58 14.01 -7.26 7.28
CA LYS A 58 15.04 -6.99 8.30
C LYS A 58 14.69 -7.59 9.66
N ASN A 59 13.41 -7.81 9.95
CA ASN A 59 12.98 -8.51 11.15
C ASN A 59 12.92 -10.02 10.86
N LYS A 60 13.66 -10.81 11.65
CA LYS A 60 13.77 -12.26 11.44
C LYS A 60 12.42 -12.98 11.52
N GLU A 61 11.67 -12.75 12.60
CA GLU A 61 10.36 -13.37 12.84
C GLU A 61 9.40 -13.04 11.70
N ARG A 62 9.35 -11.76 11.31
CA ARG A 62 8.50 -11.32 10.20
C ARG A 62 8.92 -11.91 8.85
N ALA A 63 10.22 -12.06 8.61
CA ALA A 63 10.73 -12.69 7.40
C ALA A 63 10.38 -14.19 7.34
N GLU A 64 10.31 -14.87 8.48
CA GLU A 64 9.86 -16.27 8.57
C GLU A 64 8.35 -16.38 8.28
N GLU A 65 7.53 -15.49 8.86
CA GLU A 65 6.08 -15.44 8.57
C GLU A 65 5.78 -15.20 7.08
N LEU A 66 6.51 -14.29 6.43
CA LEU A 66 6.31 -13.97 5.01
C LEU A 66 6.65 -15.14 4.06
N GLN A 67 7.32 -16.18 4.56
CA GLN A 67 7.63 -17.40 3.79
C GLN A 67 6.54 -18.47 3.90
N TYR A 68 5.47 -18.23 4.67
CA TYR A 68 4.39 -19.21 4.94
C TYR A 68 4.01 -20.04 3.71
N ARG A 69 3.64 -19.39 2.60
CA ARG A 69 3.15 -20.09 1.41
C ARG A 69 4.21 -20.97 0.77
N ASN A 70 5.46 -20.51 0.70
CA ASN A 70 6.56 -21.31 0.16
C ASN A 70 6.82 -22.53 1.06
N THR A 71 6.93 -22.30 2.37
CA THR A 71 7.14 -23.37 3.36
C THR A 71 6.01 -24.39 3.34
N TYR A 72 4.76 -23.93 3.24
CA TYR A 72 3.59 -24.80 3.14
C TYR A 72 3.67 -25.71 1.90
N PHE A 73 3.98 -25.17 0.72
CA PHE A 73 4.11 -25.99 -0.50
C PHE A 73 5.25 -27.01 -0.44
N GLN A 74 6.40 -26.65 0.15
CA GLN A 74 7.52 -27.57 0.29
C GLN A 74 7.22 -28.72 1.26
N ASN A 75 6.39 -28.47 2.26
CA ASN A 75 6.04 -29.43 3.31
C ASN A 75 4.65 -30.04 3.12
N LYS A 76 4.00 -29.83 1.97
CA LYS A 76 2.64 -30.31 1.74
C LYS A 76 2.66 -31.83 1.58
N GLU A 77 2.30 -32.54 2.64
CA GLU A 77 1.93 -33.95 2.55
C GLU A 77 0.54 -34.05 1.90
N GLU A 78 0.40 -34.88 0.87
CA GLU A 78 -0.91 -35.17 0.28
C GLU A 78 -1.81 -35.77 1.35
N LYS A 79 -2.82 -35.04 1.87
CA LYS A 79 -4.12 -35.63 2.30
C LYS A 79 -5.21 -34.75 2.91
N GLU A 80 -5.04 -33.46 3.21
CA GLU A 80 -6.11 -32.73 3.91
C GLU A 80 -6.85 -31.74 2.99
N LEU A 81 -8.15 -31.98 2.84
CA LEU A 81 -9.09 -31.05 2.19
C LEU A 81 -9.29 -29.88 3.17
N TYR A 82 -8.89 -28.66 2.77
CA TYR A 82 -8.91 -27.43 3.58
C TYR A 82 -7.79 -27.30 4.64
N ALA A 83 -6.54 -27.55 4.25
CA ALA A 83 -5.38 -27.45 5.16
C ALA A 83 -4.61 -26.12 5.04
N ASP A 84 -4.84 -25.34 3.98
CA ASP A 84 -4.26 -24.00 3.80
C ASP A 84 -5.28 -22.93 4.23
N ILE A 85 -4.81 -21.83 4.82
CA ILE A 85 -5.64 -20.63 5.10
C ILE A 85 -6.25 -20.04 3.81
N PHE A 86 -5.67 -20.37 2.65
CA PHE A 86 -6.16 -19.96 1.33
C PHE A 86 -7.11 -20.97 0.68
N ASP A 87 -7.36 -22.13 1.28
CA ASP A 87 -8.21 -23.17 0.67
C ASP A 87 -9.71 -22.78 0.67
N GLY A 88 -10.10 -21.72 1.38
CA GLY A 88 -11.46 -21.15 1.32
C GLY A 88 -12.57 -22.12 1.75
N LEU A 89 -13.82 -21.68 1.65
CA LEU A 89 -15.03 -22.52 1.79
C LEU A 89 -15.68 -22.67 0.42
#